data_AF-A0A967THD8-F1
#
_entry.id   AF-A0A967THD8-F1
#
_cell.length_a   1.000
_cell.length_b   1.000
_cell.length_c   1.000
_cell.angle_alpha   90.00
_cell.angle_beta   90.00
_cell.angle_gamma   90.00
#
_symmetry.space_group_name_H-M   'P 1'
#
loop_
_entity.id
_entity.type
_entity.pdbx_description
1 polymer ?
#
loop_
_entity_poly.entity_id
_entity_poly.type
_entity_poly.pdbx_seq_one_letter_code
_entity_poly.pdbx_strand_id
1 'polypeptide(L)' 'MNVDYQLLNRQLAELIAGESDALAVSANFVGLLFGEIPDINWLGIYVLRGDELVLGPFQG' A
#
# COMPACT_ATOMS: atom_id res chain seq x y z
N MET A 1 -15.80 -8.40 -9.83
CA MET A 1 -14.75 -7.88 -10.74
C MET A 1 -13.49 -8.71 -10.47
N ASN A 2 -12.77 -9.19 -11.48
CA ASN A 2 -11.53 -9.94 -11.24
C ASN A 2 -10.37 -8.94 -11.21
N VAL A 3 -9.60 -8.90 -10.13
CA VAL A 3 -8.44 -8.01 -10.00
C VAL A 3 -7.33 -8.52 -10.91
N ASP A 4 -6.83 -7.67 -11.81
CA ASP A 4 -5.64 -7.97 -12.59
C ASP A 4 -4.39 -7.66 -11.77
N TYR A 5 -3.92 -8.65 -11.02
CA TYR A 5 -2.72 -8.51 -10.20
C TYR A 5 -1.45 -8.24 -11.00
N GLN A 6 -1.40 -8.62 -12.29
CA GLN A 6 -0.24 -8.29 -13.13
C GLN A 6 -0.22 -6.80 -13.48
N LEU A 7 -1.38 -6.23 -13.79
CA LEU A 7 -1.52 -4.79 -13.97
C LEU A 7 -1.21 -4.03 -12.68
N LEU A 8 -1.78 -4.48 -11.56
CA LEU A 8 -1.58 -3.84 -10.25
C LEU A 8 -0.11 -3.79 -9.85
N ASN A 9 0.64 -4.88 -10.08
CA ASN A 9 2.08 -4.93 -9.84
C ASN A 9 2.87 -3.94 -10.73
N ARG A 10 2.49 -3.80 -12.00
CA ARG A 10 3.14 -2.81 -12.89
C ARG A 10 2.83 -1.38 -12.44
N GLN A 11 1.58 -1.09 -12.09
CA GLN A 11 1.18 0.22 -11.56
C GLN A 11 1.95 0.56 -10.28
N LEU A 12 2.06 -0.39 -9.35
CA LEU A 12 2.81 -0.19 -8.11
C LEU A 12 4.29 0.08 -8.39
N ALA A 13 4.91 -0.72 -9.27
CA ALA A 13 6.33 -0.58 -9.60
C ALA A 13 6.65 0.81 -10.17
N GLU A 14 5.80 1.33 -11.07
CA GLU A 14 5.92 2.70 -11.61
C GLU A 14 5.65 3.76 -10.55
N LEU A 15 4.63 3.57 -9.71
CA LEU A 15 4.22 4.54 -8.69
C LEU A 15 5.30 4.78 -7.62
N ILE A 16 6.09 3.76 -7.32
CA ILE A 16 7.18 3.84 -6.33
C ILE A 16 8.57 3.97 -6.98
N ALA A 17 8.64 4.04 -8.32
CA ALA A 17 9.90 4.14 -9.03
C ALA A 17 10.66 5.42 -8.66
N GLY A 18 11.90 5.27 -8.18
CA GLY A 18 12.74 6.39 -7.78
C GLY A 18 12.40 7.00 -6.42
N GLU A 19 11.37 6.50 -5.73
CA GLU A 19 11.06 6.86 -4.36
C GLU A 19 11.86 5.97 -3.40
N SER A 20 12.55 6.58 -2.44
CA SER A 20 13.33 5.87 -1.42
C SER A 20 12.81 6.09 0.00
N ASP A 21 11.91 7.05 0.19
CA ASP A 21 11.24 7.29 1.45
C ASP A 21 10.21 6.17 1.71
N ALA A 22 10.43 5.39 2.76
CA ALA A 22 9.59 4.25 3.11
C ALA A 22 8.14 4.65 3.45
N LEU A 23 7.92 5.85 3.99
CA LEU A 23 6.58 6.35 4.29
C LEU A 23 5.84 6.68 2.98
N ALA A 24 6.51 7.33 2.03
CA ALA A 24 5.94 7.62 0.71
C ALA A 24 5.63 6.34 -0.07
N VAL A 25 6.55 5.37 -0.12
CA VAL A 25 6.34 4.05 -0.77
C VAL A 25 5.13 3.32 -0.14
N SER A 26 5.07 3.26 1.20
CA SER A 26 3.98 2.56 1.89
C SER A 26 2.63 3.26 1.72
N ALA A 27 2.59 4.59 1.69
CA ALA A 27 1.37 5.34 1.41
C ALA A 27 0.85 5.09 -0.01
N ASN A 28 1.74 5.11 -1.00
CA ASN A 28 1.42 4.80 -2.40
C ASN A 28 0.91 3.36 -2.57
N PHE A 29 1.56 2.39 -1.92
CA PHE A 29 1.12 1.00 -1.89
C PHE A 29 -0.30 0.85 -1.33
N VAL A 30 -0.56 1.43 -0.16
CA VAL A 30 -1.86 1.36 0.51
C VAL A 30 -2.95 1.99 -0.35
N GLY A 31 -2.69 3.18 -0.89
CA GLY A 31 -3.66 3.90 -1.72
C GLY A 31 -4.03 3.15 -2.99
N LEU A 32 -3.04 2.59 -3.69
CA LEU A 32 -3.28 1.81 -4.91
C LEU A 32 -4.12 0.55 -4.62
N LEU A 33 -3.75 -0.24 -3.61
CA LEU A 33 -4.44 -1.50 -3.33
C LEU A 33 -5.86 -1.28 -2.80
N PHE A 34 -6.08 -0.28 -1.96
CA PHE A 34 -7.42 0.03 -1.45
C PHE A 34 -8.37 0.49 -2.56
N GLY A 35 -7.86 1.23 -3.56
CA GLY A 35 -8.66 1.67 -4.70
C GLY A 35 -8.99 0.57 -5.71
N GLU A 36 -8.08 -0.40 -5.91
CA GLU A 36 -8.18 -1.38 -7.00
C GLU A 36 -8.72 -2.75 -6.55
N ILE A 37 -8.61 -3.12 -5.27
CA ILE A 37 -9.11 -4.40 -4.77
C ILE A 37 -10.53 -4.20 -4.20
N PRO A 38 -11.56 -4.80 -4.81
CA PRO A 38 -12.93 -4.65 -4.33
C PRO A 38 -13.14 -5.37 -3.00
N ASP A 39 -14.19 -4.96 -2.28
CA ASP A 39 -14.63 -5.58 -1.03
C ASP A 39 -13.60 -5.55 0.13
N ILE A 40 -12.64 -4.62 0.06
CA ILE A 40 -11.78 -4.24 1.19
C ILE A 40 -12.44 -3.12 1.98
N ASN A 41 -12.57 -3.31 3.29
CA ASN A 41 -13.07 -2.27 4.22
C ASN A 41 -11.94 -1.53 4.96
N TRP A 42 -10.76 -2.14 5.06
CA TRP A 42 -9.59 -1.53 5.66
C TRP A 42 -8.32 -2.19 5.13
N LEU A 43 -7.31 -1.38 4.82
CA LEU A 43 -5.98 -1.81 4.42
C LEU A 43 -4.95 -0.83 4.98
N GLY A 44 -3.90 -1.36 5.61
CA GLY A 44 -2.84 -0.53 6.16
C GLY A 44 -1.61 -1.34 6.55
N ILE A 45 -0.58 -0.61 6.94
CA ILE A 45 0.71 -1.19 7.35
C ILE A 45 0.97 -0.85 8.82
N TYR A 46 1.47 -1.82 9.57
CA TYR A 46 2.06 -1.58 10.89
C TYR A 46 3.58 -1.59 10.78
N VAL A 47 4.22 -0.61 11.41
CA VAL A 47 5.68 -0.47 11.45
C VAL A 47 6.16 -0.73 12.88
N LEU A 48 7.10 -1.65 13.04
CA LEU A 48 7.74 -1.89 14.33
C LEU A 48 8.58 -0.67 14.75
N ARG A 49 8.29 -0.10 15.92
CA ARG A 49 9.06 0.98 16.53
C ARG A 49 9.33 0.63 17.99
N GLY A 50 10.59 0.34 18.30
CA GLY A 50 10.94 -0.27 19.59
C GLY A 50 10.28 -1.65 19.71
N ASP A 51 9.49 -1.84 20.76
CA ASP A 51 8.81 -3.11 21.06
C ASP A 51 7.33 -3.12 20.63
N GLU A 52 6.87 -2.09 19.92
CA GLU A 52 5.46 -1.92 19.56
C GLU A 52 5.25 -1.79 18.04
N LEU A 53 4.10 -2.31 17.58
CA LEU A 53 3.60 -2.09 16.23
C LEU A 53 2.81 -0.77 16.19
N VAL A 54 3.36 0.22 15.50
CA VAL A 54 2.73 1.53 15.31
C VAL A 54 2.03 1.56 13.96
N LEU A 55 0.81 2.08 13.93
CA LEU A 55 0.05 2.24 12.69
C LEU A 55 0.77 3.22 11.73
N GLY A 56 1.09 2.73 10.54
CA GLY A 56 1.61 3.52 9.41
C GLY A 56 0.47 3.95 8.48
N PRO A 57 0.73 4.16 7.18
CA PRO A 57 -0.31 4.49 6.21
C PRO A 57 -1.42 3.43 6.19
N PHE A 58 -2.67 3.90 6.10
CA PHE A 58 -3.86 3.06 6.03
C PHE A 58 -5.00 3.79 5.28
N GLN A 59 -5.96 3.01 4.78
CA GLN A 59 -7.26 3.47 4.29
C GLN A 59 -8.35 2.51 4.78
N GLY A 60 -9.51 3.03 5.15
CA GLY A 60 -10.65 2.28 5.70
C GLY A 60 -11.53 3.11 6.62
#